data_AF-A0A952WMG9-F1
#
_entry.id   AF-A0A952WMG9-F1
#
_cell.length_a   1.000
_cell.length_b   1.000
_cell.length_c   1.000
_cell.angle_alpha   90.00
_cell.angle_beta   90.00
_cell.angle_gamma   90.00
#
_symmetry.space_group_name_H-M   'P 1'
#
loop_
_entity.id
_entity.type
_entity.pdbx_description
1 polymer ?
#
loop_
_entity_poly.entity_id
_entity_poly.type
_entity_poly.pdbx_seq_one_letter_code
_entity_poly.pdbx_strand_id
1 'polypeptide(L)'
;MEPSAAGHPTPRVLRLVNAGDGPQTSLLRSGNTPGTRRVVRANREASRLEDDDVRWVFAQQVREALEGGRAAILTPDRRRDLVAAGVRQGLRPFDANLVIAIVQDQAREPDEAVNAAIPPGLRMVRAPRPPAGIPSLAVVAAAILILAGLMVATLVAWLMG
;
A
#
# COMPACT_ATOMS: atom_id res chain seq x y z
N MET A 1 -28.29 -51.12 -32.45
CA MET A 1 -28.74 -49.76 -32.04
C MET A 1 -28.32 -49.59 -30.59
N GLU A 2 -27.09 -49.09 -30.37
CA GLU A 2 -26.56 -48.68 -29.06
C GLU A 2 -26.48 -47.14 -29.04
N PRO A 3 -26.95 -46.46 -27.98
CA PRO A 3 -26.78 -45.02 -27.86
C PRO A 3 -25.37 -44.67 -27.37
N SER A 4 -24.68 -43.88 -28.21
CA SER A 4 -23.35 -43.30 -28.02
C SER A 4 -23.33 -42.31 -26.85
N ALA A 5 -22.41 -42.55 -25.91
CA ALA A 5 -22.18 -41.73 -24.73
C ALA A 5 -21.64 -40.33 -25.10
N ALA A 6 -22.40 -39.29 -24.78
CA ALA A 6 -21.96 -37.89 -24.88
C ALA A 6 -20.92 -37.57 -23.79
N GLY A 7 -19.65 -37.60 -24.17
CA GLY A 7 -18.53 -37.14 -23.34
C GLY A 7 -18.66 -35.65 -23.03
N HIS A 8 -18.76 -35.31 -21.75
CA HIS A 8 -18.69 -33.94 -21.26
C HIS A 8 -17.25 -33.42 -21.40
N PRO A 9 -16.99 -32.20 -21.92
CA PRO A 9 -15.66 -31.64 -21.94
C PRO A 9 -15.21 -31.34 -20.50
N THR A 10 -14.14 -32.01 -20.07
CA THR A 10 -13.52 -31.81 -18.76
C THR A 10 -12.88 -30.42 -18.64
N PRO A 11 -12.97 -29.76 -17.48
CA PRO A 11 -12.41 -28.42 -17.29
C PRO A 11 -10.88 -28.47 -17.37
N ARG A 12 -10.31 -27.61 -18.22
CA ARG A 12 -8.88 -27.49 -18.49
C ARG A 12 -8.17 -26.90 -17.26
N VAL A 13 -7.60 -27.77 -16.43
CA VAL A 13 -6.85 -27.40 -15.23
C VAL A 13 -5.54 -26.71 -15.64
N LEU A 14 -5.33 -25.49 -15.17
CA LEU A 14 -4.11 -24.72 -15.40
C LEU A 14 -2.93 -25.42 -14.70
N ARG A 15 -1.92 -25.83 -15.50
CA ARG A 15 -0.69 -26.47 -15.02
C ARG A 15 0.20 -25.43 -14.37
N LEU A 16 0.46 -25.57 -13.07
CA LEU A 16 1.48 -24.79 -12.37
C LEU A 16 2.85 -25.14 -12.97
N VAL A 17 3.48 -24.15 -13.58
CA VAL A 17 4.88 -24.24 -13.96
C VAL A 17 5.67 -24.25 -12.65
N ASN A 18 6.51 -25.27 -12.47
CA ASN A 18 7.32 -25.56 -11.28
C ASN A 18 6.67 -26.46 -10.18
N ALA A 19 5.91 -27.49 -10.58
CA ALA A 19 5.40 -28.54 -9.68
C ALA A 19 6.38 -29.71 -9.44
N GLY A 20 7.61 -29.62 -9.95
CA GLY A 20 8.67 -30.60 -9.74
C GLY A 20 9.82 -29.93 -9.02
N ASP A 21 9.81 -30.01 -7.69
CA ASP A 21 10.97 -30.21 -6.82
C ASP A 21 10.59 -29.90 -5.37
N GLY A 22 10.29 -30.96 -4.61
CA GLY A 22 10.23 -30.90 -3.16
C GLY A 22 9.17 -31.83 -2.52
N PRO A 23 9.50 -32.56 -1.45
CA PRO A 23 8.59 -33.46 -0.71
C PRO A 23 7.55 -32.71 0.14
N GLN A 24 6.94 -31.64 -0.39
CA GLN A 24 6.09 -30.71 0.38
C GLN A 24 4.60 -30.78 0.02
N THR A 25 4.23 -31.43 -1.08
CA THR A 25 2.84 -31.50 -1.58
C THR A 25 1.90 -32.37 -0.75
N SER A 26 2.43 -33.19 0.18
CA SER A 26 1.60 -33.96 1.13
C SER A 26 1.12 -33.13 2.33
N LEU A 27 1.82 -32.04 2.69
CA LEU A 27 1.52 -31.26 3.90
C LEU A 27 0.37 -30.25 3.74
N LEU A 28 0.00 -29.90 2.51
CA LEU A 28 -1.10 -28.96 2.24
C LEU A 28 -2.50 -29.60 2.35
N ARG A 29 -2.59 -30.94 2.42
CA ARG A 29 -3.84 -31.65 2.68
C ARG A 29 -4.16 -31.79 4.17
N SER A 30 -3.17 -31.57 5.04
CA SER A 30 -3.34 -31.56 6.50
C SER A 30 -3.21 -30.12 7.02
N GLY A 31 -4.24 -29.32 6.77
CA GLY A 31 -4.30 -27.90 7.14
C GLY A 31 -4.40 -27.69 8.64
N ASN A 32 -3.30 -27.87 9.38
CA ASN A 32 -3.21 -27.40 10.77
C ASN A 32 -1.78 -27.24 11.32
N THR A 33 -0.79 -26.87 10.50
CA THR A 33 0.57 -26.62 11.00
C THR A 33 0.60 -25.31 11.79
N PRO A 34 1.25 -25.24 12.97
CA PRO A 34 1.33 -24.04 13.82
C PRO A 34 1.85 -22.78 13.10
N GLY A 35 2.68 -22.96 12.05
CA GLY A 35 3.18 -21.89 11.20
C GLY A 35 2.07 -21.17 10.43
N THR A 36 1.09 -21.89 9.88
CA THR A 36 -0.01 -21.30 9.09
C THR A 36 -0.88 -20.40 9.96
N ARG A 37 -1.17 -20.82 11.21
CA ARG A 37 -1.95 -20.01 12.15
C ARG A 37 -1.22 -18.74 12.58
N ARG A 38 0.11 -18.79 12.74
CA ARG A 38 0.93 -17.61 13.02
C ARG A 38 0.94 -16.64 11.84
N VAL A 39 1.10 -17.13 10.61
CA VAL A 39 1.06 -16.28 9.41
C VAL A 39 -0.33 -15.66 9.22
N VAL A 40 -1.41 -16.42 9.40
CA VAL A 40 -2.79 -15.90 9.31
C VAL A 40 -3.06 -14.88 10.41
N ARG A 41 -2.59 -15.11 11.63
CA ARG A 41 -2.73 -14.16 12.75
C ARG A 41 -1.92 -12.88 12.50
N ALA A 42 -0.67 -12.99 12.08
CA ALA A 42 0.17 -11.84 11.75
C ALA A 42 -0.42 -11.04 10.58
N ASN A 43 -0.96 -11.71 9.56
CA ASN A 43 -1.67 -11.06 8.46
C ASN A 43 -2.95 -10.37 8.95
N ARG A 44 -3.72 -10.97 9.87
CA ARG A 44 -4.90 -10.33 10.48
C ARG A 44 -4.56 -9.13 11.37
N GLU A 45 -3.49 -9.22 12.15
CA GLU A 45 -3.00 -8.11 12.99
C GLU A 45 -2.50 -6.96 12.11
N ALA A 46 -1.77 -7.25 11.02
CA ALA A 46 -1.38 -6.27 10.01
C ALA A 46 -2.54 -5.74 9.15
N SER A 47 -3.70 -6.42 9.16
CA SER A 47 -4.92 -6.02 8.42
C SER A 47 -5.79 -5.00 9.15
N ARG A 48 -5.44 -4.62 10.39
CA ARG A 48 -6.12 -3.53 11.10
C ARG A 48 -5.54 -2.22 10.57
N LEU A 49 -6.32 -1.49 9.77
CA LEU A 49 -6.05 -0.10 9.44
C LEU A 49 -6.48 0.72 10.65
N GLU A 50 -5.59 1.50 11.24
CA GLU A 50 -5.99 2.59 12.13
C GLU A 50 -6.63 3.70 11.30
N ASP A 51 -7.59 4.43 11.86
CA ASP A 51 -8.32 5.49 11.14
C ASP A 51 -7.40 6.64 10.65
N ASP A 52 -6.16 6.71 11.16
CA ASP A 52 -5.11 7.65 10.76
C ASP A 52 -4.13 7.07 9.72
N ASP A 53 -4.48 5.93 9.10
CA ASP A 53 -3.66 5.32 8.06
C ASP A 53 -3.66 6.19 6.80
N VAL A 54 -2.49 6.68 6.42
CA VAL A 54 -2.24 7.46 5.19
C VAL A 54 -2.89 6.81 3.96
N ARG A 55 -2.96 5.47 3.91
CA ARG A 55 -3.61 4.73 2.84
C ARG A 55 -5.11 5.08 2.73
N TRP A 56 -5.80 5.25 3.85
CA TRP A 56 -7.21 5.61 3.91
C TRP A 56 -7.45 7.04 3.41
N VAL A 57 -6.66 7.99 3.93
CA VAL A 57 -6.75 9.40 3.52
C VAL A 57 -6.47 9.54 2.02
N PHE A 58 -5.45 8.85 1.53
CA PHE A 58 -5.12 8.86 0.10
C PHE A 58 -6.23 8.21 -0.75
N ALA A 59 -6.85 7.13 -0.29
CA ALA A 59 -7.97 6.50 -0.99
C ALA A 59 -9.19 7.43 -1.13
N GLN A 60 -9.49 8.23 -0.10
CA GLN A 60 -10.54 9.25 -0.19
C GLN A 60 -10.21 10.30 -1.25
N GLN A 61 -8.99 10.82 -1.27
CA GLN A 61 -8.54 11.78 -2.28
C GLN A 61 -8.65 11.21 -3.70
N VAL A 62 -8.33 9.92 -3.88
CA VAL A 62 -8.50 9.25 -5.17
C VAL A 62 -9.98 9.17 -5.54
N ARG A 63 -10.88 8.79 -4.62
CA ARG A 63 -12.33 8.73 -4.89
C ARG A 63 -12.89 10.08 -5.34
N GLU A 64 -12.50 11.17 -4.67
CA GLU A 64 -12.92 12.53 -5.03
C GLU A 64 -12.38 12.97 -6.39
N ALA A 65 -11.18 12.50 -6.76
CA ALA A 65 -10.53 12.84 -8.02
C ALA A 65 -11.00 11.99 -9.21
N LEU A 66 -11.71 10.88 -8.97
CA LEU A 66 -12.26 10.03 -10.02
C LEU A 66 -13.44 10.69 -10.71
N GLU A 67 -13.42 10.67 -12.04
CA GLU A 67 -14.48 11.21 -12.87
C GLU A 67 -15.25 10.08 -13.58
N GLY A 68 -16.47 10.37 -14.03
CA GLY A 68 -17.28 9.43 -14.80
C GLY A 68 -17.92 8.29 -13.99
N GLY A 69 -18.00 8.43 -12.65
CA GLY A 69 -18.65 7.46 -11.76
C GLY A 69 -18.13 6.05 -11.98
N ARG A 70 -18.98 5.18 -12.56
CA ARG A 70 -18.67 3.76 -12.84
C ARG A 70 -17.52 3.55 -13.83
N ALA A 71 -17.23 4.52 -14.71
CA ALA A 71 -16.11 4.41 -15.62
C ALA A 71 -14.75 4.57 -14.90
N ALA A 72 -14.76 5.10 -13.67
CA ALA A 72 -13.59 5.34 -12.82
C ALA A 72 -12.43 5.97 -13.62
N ILE A 73 -12.74 7.04 -14.38
CA ILE A 73 -11.81 7.65 -15.30
C ILE A 73 -10.86 8.55 -14.53
N LEU A 74 -9.57 8.38 -14.81
CA LEU A 74 -8.51 9.23 -14.31
C LEU A 74 -7.60 9.60 -15.48
N THR A 75 -7.49 10.90 -15.76
CA THR A 75 -6.62 11.38 -16.84
C THR A 75 -5.14 11.14 -16.48
N PRO A 76 -4.25 10.99 -17.48
CA PRO A 76 -2.84 10.74 -17.23
C PRO A 76 -2.17 11.79 -16.32
N ASP A 77 -2.54 13.06 -16.48
CA ASP A 77 -1.98 14.16 -15.68
C ASP A 77 -2.46 14.10 -14.24
N ARG A 78 -3.78 13.92 -14.01
CA ARG A 78 -4.29 13.73 -12.65
C ARG A 78 -3.72 12.50 -11.96
N ARG A 79 -3.47 11.42 -12.71
CA ARG A 79 -2.80 10.23 -12.16
C ARG A 79 -1.40 10.56 -11.66
N ARG A 80 -0.61 11.34 -12.42
CA ARG A 80 0.73 11.77 -12.00
C ARG A 80 0.66 12.65 -10.73
N ASP A 81 -0.29 13.57 -10.69
CA ASP A 81 -0.46 14.49 -9.56
C ASP A 81 -0.87 13.74 -8.28
N LEU A 82 -1.79 12.78 -8.38
CA LEU A 82 -2.20 11.94 -7.26
C LEU A 82 -1.05 11.06 -6.76
N VAL A 83 -0.27 10.44 -7.65
CA VAL A 83 0.90 9.66 -7.24
C VAL A 83 1.91 10.55 -6.52
N ALA A 84 2.18 11.75 -7.03
CA ALA A 84 3.06 12.71 -6.35
C ALA A 84 2.52 13.13 -4.98
N ALA A 85 1.20 13.31 -4.84
CA ALA A 85 0.56 13.59 -3.56
C ALA A 85 0.71 12.44 -2.55
N GLY A 86 0.44 11.21 -2.97
CA GLY A 86 0.62 10.03 -2.12
C GLY A 86 2.08 9.83 -1.68
N VAL A 87 3.04 10.12 -2.57
CA VAL A 87 4.47 10.08 -2.22
C VAL A 87 4.84 11.12 -1.17
N ARG A 88 4.32 12.35 -1.27
CA ARG A 88 4.51 13.39 -0.24
C ARG A 88 3.92 12.99 1.12
N GLN A 89 2.88 12.16 1.12
CA GLN A 89 2.27 11.61 2.33
C GLN A 89 3.02 10.38 2.89
N GLY A 90 4.10 9.92 2.24
CA GLY A 90 4.95 8.82 2.72
C GLY A 90 4.67 7.46 2.06
N LEU A 91 3.76 7.39 1.08
CA LEU A 91 3.57 6.19 0.28
C LEU A 91 4.74 6.01 -0.70
N ARG A 92 5.09 4.76 -1.00
CA ARG A 92 6.00 4.50 -2.12
C ARG A 92 5.23 4.73 -3.43
N PRO A 93 5.89 5.16 -4.52
CA PRO A 93 5.21 5.35 -5.81
C PRO A 93 4.41 4.12 -6.27
N PHE A 94 4.94 2.93 -6.02
CA PHE A 94 4.25 1.67 -6.30
C PHE A 94 2.97 1.51 -5.47
N ASP A 95 3.04 1.78 -4.16
CA ASP A 95 1.89 1.64 -3.26
C ASP A 95 0.79 2.65 -3.61
N ALA A 96 1.14 3.88 -3.98
CA ALA A 96 0.19 4.87 -4.44
C ALA A 96 -0.56 4.41 -5.71
N ASN A 97 0.16 3.85 -6.69
CA ASN A 97 -0.47 3.29 -7.89
C ASN A 97 -1.38 2.11 -7.55
N LEU A 98 -1.00 1.27 -6.59
CA LEU A 98 -1.81 0.13 -6.15
C LEU A 98 -3.11 0.60 -5.48
N VAL A 99 -3.05 1.61 -4.61
CA VAL A 99 -4.25 2.23 -4.02
C VAL A 99 -5.18 2.79 -5.10
N ILE A 100 -4.62 3.52 -6.08
CA ILE A 100 -5.42 4.06 -7.19
C ILE A 100 -6.14 2.92 -7.93
N ALA A 101 -5.43 1.83 -8.25
CA ALA A 101 -6.02 0.69 -8.94
C ALA A 101 -7.14 0.04 -8.13
N ILE A 102 -6.95 -0.14 -6.82
CA ILE A 102 -7.98 -0.73 -5.93
C ILE A 102 -9.23 0.15 -5.89
N VAL A 103 -9.07 1.47 -5.75
CA VAL A 103 -10.20 2.41 -5.70
C VAL A 103 -10.91 2.46 -7.06
N GLN A 104 -10.17 2.40 -8.17
CA GLN A 104 -10.75 2.33 -9.51
C GLN A 104 -11.53 1.04 -9.77
N ASP A 105 -11.01 -0.09 -9.28
CA ASP A 105 -11.66 -1.40 -9.42
C ASP A 105 -12.98 -1.44 -8.64
N GLN A 106 -12.96 -0.95 -7.39
CA GLN A 106 -14.16 -0.85 -6.58
C GLN A 106 -15.19 0.10 -7.20
N ALA A 107 -14.79 1.29 -7.66
CA ALA A 107 -15.70 2.23 -8.33
C ALA A 107 -16.37 1.66 -9.59
N ARG A 108 -15.83 0.58 -10.19
CA ARG A 108 -16.46 -0.14 -11.30
C ARG A 108 -17.52 -1.14 -10.84
N GLU A 109 -17.53 -1.55 -9.58
CA GLU A 109 -18.54 -2.46 -9.03
C GLU A 109 -19.92 -1.78 -8.92
N PRO A 110 -21.00 -2.52 -9.23
CA PRO A 110 -22.35 -1.97 -9.23
C PRO A 110 -22.97 -1.80 -7.84
N ASP A 111 -22.36 -2.35 -6.79
CA ASP A 111 -22.90 -2.32 -5.44
C ASP A 111 -22.47 -1.03 -4.69
N GLU A 112 -23.42 -0.13 -4.47
CA GLU A 112 -23.20 1.12 -3.74
C GLU A 112 -22.78 0.91 -2.29
N ALA A 113 -23.22 -0.18 -1.64
CA ALA A 113 -22.79 -0.49 -0.28
C ALA A 113 -21.32 -0.91 -0.25
N VAL A 114 -20.85 -1.60 -1.30
CA VAL A 114 -19.44 -1.92 -1.47
C VAL A 114 -18.65 -0.65 -1.79
N ASN A 115 -19.15 0.24 -2.64
CA ASN A 115 -18.49 1.51 -2.98
C ASN A 115 -18.38 2.50 -1.80
N ALA A 116 -19.36 2.51 -0.90
CA ALA A 116 -19.31 3.32 0.32
C ALA A 116 -18.37 2.75 1.39
N ALA A 117 -18.05 1.45 1.31
CA ALA A 117 -17.19 0.78 2.27
C ALA A 117 -15.70 0.98 1.97
N ILE A 118 -14.87 0.89 3.03
CA ILE A 118 -13.41 0.92 2.90
C ILE A 118 -12.98 -0.27 2.03
N PRO A 119 -12.12 -0.08 1.02
CA PRO A 119 -11.85 -1.12 0.05
C PRO A 119 -11.02 -2.21 0.76
N PRO A 120 -11.47 -3.48 0.81
CA PRO A 120 -10.75 -4.52 1.54
C PRO A 120 -9.33 -4.75 1.01
N GLY A 121 -9.09 -4.48 -0.27
CA GLY A 121 -7.77 -4.56 -0.91
C GLY A 121 -6.76 -3.51 -0.44
N LEU A 122 -7.21 -2.37 0.11
CA LEU A 122 -6.31 -1.31 0.60
C LEU A 122 -5.46 -1.77 1.79
N ARG A 123 -5.93 -2.80 2.50
CA ARG A 123 -5.23 -3.49 3.59
C ARG A 123 -4.01 -4.29 3.12
N MET A 124 -3.97 -4.70 1.84
CA MET A 124 -2.85 -5.45 1.25
C MET A 124 -1.70 -4.54 0.79
N VAL A 125 -1.95 -3.23 0.66
CA VAL A 125 -0.91 -2.25 0.33
C VAL A 125 0.01 -2.11 1.53
N ARG A 126 1.34 -2.11 1.36
CA ARG A 126 2.26 -2.00 2.50
C ARG A 126 2.04 -0.67 3.24
N ALA A 127 2.08 -0.71 4.58
CA ALA A 127 2.05 0.49 5.39
C ALA A 127 3.15 1.49 4.94
N PRO A 128 2.86 2.80 4.95
CA PRO A 128 3.84 3.83 4.63
C PRO A 128 5.12 3.61 5.44
N ARG A 129 6.28 3.81 4.81
CA ARG A 129 7.50 3.91 5.60
C ARG A 129 7.44 5.25 6.32
N PRO A 130 7.74 5.32 7.63
CA PRO A 130 7.91 6.60 8.29
C PRO A 130 8.95 7.41 7.49
N PRO A 131 8.70 8.71 7.24
CA PRO A 131 9.65 9.54 6.51
C PRO A 131 11.02 9.44 7.17
N ALA A 132 12.09 9.37 6.36
CA ALA A 132 13.45 9.47 6.88
C ALA A 132 13.53 10.74 7.74
N GLY A 133 13.85 10.56 9.01
CA GLY A 133 13.45 11.46 10.09
C GLY A 133 13.79 12.92 9.84
N ILE A 134 12.83 13.79 10.18
CA ILE A 134 13.08 15.19 10.50
C ILE A 134 14.20 15.19 11.57
N PRO A 135 15.29 15.96 11.43
CA PRO A 135 16.33 15.99 12.45
C PRO A 135 15.68 16.29 13.79
N SER A 136 16.04 15.53 14.82
CA SER A 136 15.45 15.71 16.14
C SER A 136 15.60 17.17 16.57
N LEU A 137 14.64 17.69 17.31
CA LEU A 137 14.67 19.06 17.84
C LEU A 137 16.00 19.35 18.55
N ALA A 138 16.63 18.33 19.14
CA ALA A 138 17.97 18.40 19.74
C ALA A 138 19.09 18.69 18.72
N VAL A 139 19.06 18.06 17.53
CA VAL A 139 20.03 18.33 16.46
C VAL A 139 19.86 19.75 15.90
N VAL A 140 18.61 20.19 15.72
CA VAL A 140 18.31 21.56 15.28
C VAL A 140 18.75 22.59 16.34
N ALA A 141 18.42 22.35 17.61
CA ALA A 141 18.84 23.22 18.71
C ALA A 141 20.37 23.29 18.84
N ALA A 142 21.08 22.17 18.69
CA ALA A 142 22.54 22.14 18.70
C ALA A 142 23.14 22.95 17.54
N ALA A 143 22.58 22.83 16.33
CA ALA A 143 23.03 23.60 15.17
C ALA A 143 22.83 25.12 15.38
N ILE A 144 21.70 25.53 15.95
CA ILE A 144 21.41 26.93 16.28
C ILE A 144 22.39 27.46 17.33
N LEU A 145 22.65 26.69 18.40
CA LEU A 145 23.60 27.09 19.45
C LEU A 145 25.03 27.24 18.92
N ILE A 146 25.48 26.32 18.07
CA ILE A 146 26.80 26.41 17.42
C ILE A 146 26.88 27.68 16.57
N LEU A 147 25.87 27.93 15.73
CA LEU A 147 25.83 29.10 14.86
C LEU A 147 25.83 30.41 15.68
N ALA A 148 25.01 30.47 16.73
CA ALA A 148 24.94 31.62 17.62
C ALA A 148 26.28 31.86 18.34
N GLY A 149 26.93 30.80 18.84
CA GLY A 149 28.25 30.90 19.47
C GLY A 149 29.32 31.41 18.50
N LEU A 150 29.31 30.94 17.26
CA LEU A 150 30.26 31.34 16.23
C LEU A 150 30.06 32.81 15.81
N MET A 151 28.81 33.26 15.74
CA MET A 151 28.46 34.66 15.46
C MET A 151 28.91 35.61 16.58
N VAL A 152 28.76 35.19 17.84
CA VAL A 152 29.25 35.97 19.00
C VAL A 152 30.77 36.04 19.00
N ALA A 153 31.45 34.91 18.74
CA ALA A 153 32.91 34.85 18.71
C ALA A 153 33.51 35.76 17.62
N THR A 154 32.92 35.79 16.42
CA THR A 154 33.36 36.69 15.35
C THR A 154 33.13 38.16 15.68
N LEU A 155 32.01 38.51 16.33
CA LEU A 155 31.74 39.88 16.76
C LEU A 155 32.76 40.34 17.83
N VAL A 156 33.07 39.48 18.81
CA VAL A 156 34.05 39.80 19.86
C VAL A 156 35.45 39.94 19.27
N ALA A 157 35.83 39.06 18.35
CA ALA A 157 37.13 39.15 17.65
C ALA A 157 37.25 40.44 16.83
N TRP A 158 36.16 40.89 16.19
CA TRP A 158 36.13 42.16 15.46
C TRP A 158 36.19 43.39 16.37
N LEU A 159 35.63 43.32 17.58
CA LEU A 159 35.66 44.43 18.53
C LEU A 159 37.04 44.59 19.22
N MET A 160 37.77 43.49 19.37
CA MET A 160 39.08 43.47 20.02
C MET A 160 40.27 43.58 19.05
N GLY A 161 40.04 43.51 17.75
CA GLY A 161 41.05 43.67 16.70
C GLY A 161 40.92 45.01 16.00
#